data_AF-A0A2P2JYD7-F1
#
_entry.id   AF-A0A2P2JYD7-F1
#
_cell.length_a   1.000
_cell.length_b   1.000
_cell.length_c   1.000
_cell.angle_alpha   90.00
_cell.angle_beta   90.00
_cell.angle_gamma   90.00
#
_symmetry.space_group_name_H-M   'P 1'
#
loop_
_entity.id
_entity.type
_entity.pdbx_description
1 polymer ?
#
loop_
_entity_poly.entity_id
_entity_poly.type
_entity_poly.pdbx_seq_one_letter_code
_entity_poly.pdbx_strand_id
1 'polypeptide(L)'
;MTTESSGKIEGDYEYYYDREAELKAFEDSKAGVKGLVDGGVEKIPRIFVHNQSDINGKSNPGDCKFSIPVVDLEGIYRDANLRAKIVGQVRDACEKWGFFQLVNHGIPASVLEDMMDGVRRFHEQDIEVKKEFYSRDETRKFKFNTNFDFFQASASNWRDSLYCVMAPQPPHPEELPEICRYVC
;
A
#
# COMPACT_ATOMS: atom_id res chain seq x y z
N MET A 1 45.21 52.36 5.02
CA MET A 1 45.67 50.98 5.29
C MET A 1 45.48 50.80 6.78
N THR A 2 44.52 50.03 7.31
CA THR A 2 44.03 48.69 6.95
C THR A 2 42.61 48.55 7.54
N THR A 3 41.60 48.44 6.67
CA THR A 3 40.75 47.25 6.40
C THR A 3 39.77 46.88 7.51
N GLU A 4 38.52 47.32 7.30
CA GLU A 4 37.31 46.69 7.81
C GLU A 4 37.20 45.26 7.24
N SER A 5 36.77 44.32 8.07
CA SER A 5 36.29 43.01 7.63
C SER A 5 34.92 42.78 8.29
N SER A 6 33.89 43.25 7.61
CA SER A 6 32.51 42.82 7.84
C SER A 6 32.37 41.36 7.43
N GLY A 7 32.49 40.45 8.39
CA GLY A 7 32.08 39.07 8.21
C GLY A 7 30.56 38.99 8.19
N LYS A 8 29.96 38.88 7.00
CA LYS A 8 28.60 38.38 6.85
C LYS A 8 28.58 36.93 7.35
N ILE A 9 27.85 36.70 8.43
CA ILE A 9 27.44 35.35 8.82
C ILE A 9 26.10 35.13 8.11
N GLU A 10 26.15 34.67 6.86
CA GLU A 10 24.98 34.07 6.20
C GLU A 10 24.78 32.71 6.88
N GLY A 11 23.99 32.72 7.96
CA GLY A 11 23.51 31.49 8.58
C GLY A 11 22.47 30.87 7.67
N ASP A 12 22.78 29.71 7.11
CA ASP A 12 21.77 28.76 6.64
C ASP A 12 20.89 28.42 7.85
N TYR A 13 19.77 29.12 7.97
CA TYR A 13 18.69 28.68 8.85
C TYR A 13 18.05 27.47 8.19
N GLU A 14 18.65 26.29 8.39
CA GLU A 14 17.99 25.03 8.13
C GLU A 14 16.75 25.00 9.04
N TYR A 15 15.60 25.34 8.46
CA TYR A 15 14.32 25.43 9.16
C TYR A 15 14.12 24.11 9.89
N TYR A 16 14.02 24.16 11.23
CA TYR A 16 13.85 22.98 12.06
C TYR A 16 12.64 22.18 11.54
N TYR A 17 12.90 20.97 11.06
CA TYR A 17 11.87 20.11 10.50
C TYR A 17 11.12 19.42 11.64
N ASP A 18 9.90 19.87 11.87
CA ASP A 18 8.98 19.25 12.81
C ASP A 18 8.18 18.14 12.11
N ARG A 19 8.70 16.92 12.22
CA ARG A 19 8.07 15.73 11.67
C ARG A 19 6.72 15.42 12.31
N GLU A 20 6.56 15.67 13.61
CA GLU A 20 5.32 15.37 14.33
C GLU A 20 4.20 16.28 13.86
N ALA A 21 4.49 17.57 13.66
CA ALA A 21 3.55 18.51 13.07
C ALA A 21 3.17 18.12 11.63
N GLU A 22 4.12 17.69 10.79
CA GLU A 22 3.82 17.24 9.42
C GLU A 22 2.94 15.98 9.41
N LEU A 23 3.26 14.97 10.23
CA LEU A 23 2.43 13.76 10.38
C LEU A 23 1.02 14.11 10.86
N LYS A 24 0.90 14.99 11.87
CA LYS A 24 -0.39 15.40 12.41
C LYS A 24 -1.21 16.14 11.36
N ALA A 25 -0.61 17.08 10.63
CA ALA A 25 -1.30 17.83 9.58
C ALA A 25 -1.79 16.89 8.45
N PHE A 26 -0.97 15.91 8.05
CA PHE A 26 -1.36 14.90 7.08
C PHE A 26 -2.53 14.05 7.60
N GLU A 27 -2.44 13.54 8.83
CA GLU A 27 -3.50 12.73 9.44
C GLU A 27 -4.82 13.51 9.59
N ASP A 28 -4.76 14.74 10.10
CA ASP A 28 -5.93 15.60 10.31
C ASP A 28 -6.63 15.93 8.99
N SER A 29 -5.87 15.99 7.88
CA SER A 29 -6.44 16.20 6.55
C SER A 29 -7.35 15.06 6.11
N LYS A 30 -7.07 13.82 6.58
CA LYS A 30 -7.75 12.58 6.19
C LYS A 30 -7.84 12.37 4.68
N ALA A 31 -6.99 13.06 3.92
CA ALA A 31 -7.01 13.13 2.47
C ALA A 31 -6.32 11.92 1.82
N GLY A 32 -5.43 11.28 2.56
CA GLY A 32 -4.53 10.25 2.05
C GLY A 32 -3.51 10.81 1.06
N VAL A 33 -2.69 9.91 0.52
CA VAL A 33 -1.68 10.24 -0.49
C VAL A 33 -2.34 10.72 -1.78
N LYS A 34 -3.47 10.13 -2.18
CA LYS A 34 -4.21 10.60 -3.36
C LYS A 34 -4.65 12.05 -3.23
N GLY A 35 -5.07 12.49 -2.04
CA GLY A 35 -5.42 13.89 -1.81
C GLY A 35 -4.24 14.86 -2.02
N LEU A 36 -3.01 14.44 -1.68
CA LEU A 36 -1.80 15.22 -1.99
C LEU A 36 -1.55 15.30 -3.50
N VAL A 37 -1.70 14.17 -4.21
CA VAL A 37 -1.49 14.08 -5.66
C VAL A 37 -2.52 14.92 -6.40
N ASP A 38 -3.80 14.78 -6.07
CA ASP A 38 -4.90 15.54 -6.68
C ASP A 38 -4.78 17.05 -6.35
N GLY A 39 -4.20 17.39 -5.20
CA GLY A 39 -3.86 18.75 -4.81
C GLY A 39 -2.64 19.35 -5.54
N GLY A 40 -1.99 18.60 -6.42
CA GLY A 40 -0.88 19.09 -7.24
C GLY A 40 0.43 19.23 -6.48
N VAL A 41 0.71 18.35 -5.52
CA VAL A 41 1.96 18.39 -4.72
C VAL A 41 3.22 18.45 -5.60
N GLU A 42 4.01 19.51 -5.45
CA GLU A 42 5.25 19.70 -6.24
C GLU A 42 6.45 18.95 -5.68
N LYS A 43 6.47 18.69 -4.36
CA LYS A 43 7.56 18.00 -3.65
C LYS A 43 6.99 16.97 -2.70
N ILE A 44 7.55 15.77 -2.72
CA ILE A 44 7.18 14.70 -1.79
C ILE A 44 7.44 15.18 -0.34
N PRO A 45 6.43 15.19 0.55
CA PRO A 45 6.59 15.51 1.96
C PRO A 45 7.65 14.63 2.62
N ARG A 46 8.40 15.21 3.58
CA ARG A 46 9.57 14.54 4.17
C ARG A 46 9.18 13.27 4.95
N ILE A 47 7.96 13.21 5.49
CA ILE A 47 7.39 12.01 6.10
C ILE A 47 7.38 10.76 5.18
N PHE A 48 7.48 10.89 3.85
CA PHE A 48 7.51 9.76 2.90
C PHE A 48 8.91 9.44 2.34
N VAL A 49 9.91 10.25 2.67
CA VAL A 49 11.27 10.08 2.16
C VAL A 49 12.02 9.07 3.03
N HIS A 50 12.35 7.93 2.44
CA HIS A 50 13.11 6.87 3.11
C HIS A 50 14.60 7.19 3.11
N ASN A 51 15.32 6.77 4.16
CA ASN A 51 16.77 6.93 4.18
C ASN A 51 17.42 6.05 3.14
N GLN A 52 18.48 6.56 2.51
CA GLN A 52 19.17 5.84 1.42
C GLN A 52 19.82 4.53 1.89
N SER A 53 20.12 4.41 3.19
CA SER A 53 20.55 3.16 3.85
C SER A 53 19.48 2.07 3.79
N ASP A 54 18.20 2.44 3.82
CA ASP A 54 17.07 1.52 3.86
C ASP A 54 16.74 0.98 2.46
N ILE A 55 17.18 1.69 1.41
CA ILE A 55 16.97 1.35 0.00
C ILE A 55 18.14 0.51 -0.56
N ASN A 56 19.30 0.48 0.11
CA ASN A 56 20.54 -0.13 -0.38
C ASN A 56 20.57 -1.68 -0.31
N GLY A 57 19.46 -2.34 -0.67
CA GLY A 57 19.49 -3.68 -1.23
C GLY A 57 20.08 -3.60 -2.63
N LYS A 58 21.39 -3.84 -2.77
CA LYS A 58 22.10 -3.87 -4.06
C LYS A 58 21.36 -4.79 -5.05
N SER A 59 20.54 -4.20 -5.93
CA SER A 59 19.98 -4.90 -7.06
C SER A 59 20.99 -4.73 -8.20
N ASN A 60 21.87 -5.72 -8.37
CA ASN A 60 22.63 -5.84 -9.61
C ASN A 60 21.62 -6.13 -10.73
N PRO A 61 21.43 -5.24 -11.72
CA PRO A 61 20.47 -5.46 -12.80
C PRO A 61 20.90 -6.57 -13.77
N GLY A 62 22.14 -7.06 -13.64
CA GLY A 62 22.71 -8.13 -14.45
C GLY A 62 22.79 -9.43 -13.68
N ASP A 63 22.17 -10.48 -14.25
CA ASP A 63 22.40 -11.90 -13.96
C ASP A 63 21.67 -12.59 -12.80
N CYS A 64 20.41 -12.24 -12.55
CA CYS A 64 19.48 -13.15 -11.87
C CYS A 64 18.39 -13.65 -12.83
N LYS A 65 18.61 -14.82 -13.46
CA LYS A 65 17.56 -15.58 -14.15
C LYS A 65 16.63 -16.26 -13.14
N PHE A 66 16.08 -15.48 -12.22
CA PHE A 66 15.18 -15.97 -11.19
C PHE A 66 13.75 -15.74 -11.68
N SER A 67 12.98 -16.81 -11.83
CA SER A 67 11.56 -16.73 -12.19
C SER A 67 10.73 -17.25 -11.02
N ILE A 68 9.76 -16.45 -10.58
CA ILE A 68 8.84 -16.82 -9.52
C ILE A 68 8.07 -18.08 -9.96
N PRO A 69 7.95 -19.12 -9.12
CA PRO A 69 7.20 -20.32 -9.46
C PRO A 69 5.77 -19.99 -9.86
N VAL A 70 5.28 -20.65 -10.90
CA VAL A 70 3.88 -20.60 -11.32
C VAL A 70 3.27 -21.97 -11.09
N VAL A 71 2.18 -22.02 -10.32
CA VAL A 71 1.41 -23.23 -10.05
C VAL A 71 0.10 -23.16 -10.84
N ASP A 72 -0.14 -24.18 -11.66
CA ASP A 72 -1.36 -24.32 -12.45
C ASP A 72 -2.35 -25.23 -11.73
N LEU A 73 -3.55 -24.72 -11.44
CA LEU A 73 -4.62 -25.49 -10.81
C LEU A 73 -5.56 -26.18 -11.79
N GLU A 74 -5.31 -26.09 -13.09
CA GLU A 74 -6.16 -26.73 -14.09
C GLU A 74 -6.30 -28.24 -13.81
N GLY A 75 -7.54 -28.72 -13.76
CA GLY A 75 -7.82 -30.14 -13.56
C GLY A 75 -7.56 -30.67 -12.14
N ILE A 76 -7.25 -29.82 -11.14
CA ILE A 76 -6.99 -30.26 -9.76
C ILE A 76 -8.10 -31.14 -9.14
N TYR A 77 -9.35 -30.93 -9.57
CA TYR A 77 -10.50 -31.71 -9.10
C TYR A 77 -10.82 -32.96 -9.94
N ARG A 78 -10.12 -33.17 -11.07
CA ARG A 78 -10.42 -34.24 -12.04
C ARG A 78 -9.55 -35.49 -11.86
N ASP A 79 -8.32 -35.34 -11.36
CA ASP A 79 -7.36 -36.44 -11.18
C ASP A 79 -6.61 -36.33 -9.84
N ALA A 80 -6.65 -37.39 -9.04
CA ALA A 80 -5.98 -37.48 -7.75
C ALA A 80 -4.44 -37.44 -7.87
N ASN A 81 -3.87 -38.02 -8.93
CA ASN A 81 -2.43 -37.99 -9.17
C ASN A 81 -1.96 -36.58 -9.55
N LEU A 82 -2.70 -35.91 -10.44
CA LEU A 82 -2.46 -34.51 -10.78
C LEU A 82 -2.57 -33.62 -9.54
N ARG A 83 -3.61 -33.81 -8.71
CA ARG A 83 -3.77 -33.09 -7.44
C ARG A 83 -2.57 -33.28 -6.53
N ALA A 84 -2.07 -34.51 -6.37
CA ALA A 84 -0.89 -34.78 -5.55
C ALA A 84 0.36 -34.06 -6.09
N LYS A 85 0.52 -33.99 -7.42
CA LYS A 85 1.61 -33.24 -8.07
C LYS A 85 1.49 -31.73 -7.79
N ILE A 86 0.31 -31.15 -7.94
CA ILE A 86 0.06 -29.72 -7.68
C ILE A 86 0.32 -29.38 -6.21
N VAL A 87 -0.15 -30.21 -5.27
CA VAL A 87 0.14 -30.04 -3.83
C VAL A 87 1.65 -30.09 -3.58
N GLY A 88 2.38 -30.98 -4.26
CA GLY A 88 3.84 -31.03 -4.21
C GLY A 88 4.48 -29.74 -4.70
N GLN A 89 4.00 -29.16 -5.80
CA GLN A 89 4.49 -27.87 -6.33
C GLN A 89 4.24 -26.71 -5.35
N VAL A 90 3.05 -26.66 -4.74
CA VAL A 90 2.73 -25.66 -3.71
C VAL A 90 3.67 -25.78 -2.52
N ARG A 91 3.86 -26.99 -1.98
CA ARG A 91 4.79 -27.23 -0.87
C ARG A 91 6.21 -26.76 -1.23
N ASP A 92 6.71 -27.18 -2.38
CA ASP A 92 8.04 -26.82 -2.86
C ASP A 92 8.21 -25.30 -3.03
N ALA A 93 7.19 -24.61 -3.54
CA ALA A 93 7.20 -23.15 -3.67
C ALA A 93 7.19 -22.46 -2.29
N CYS A 94 6.37 -22.93 -1.36
CA CYS A 94 6.35 -22.41 0.01
C CYS A 94 7.70 -22.59 0.71
N GLU A 95 8.30 -23.79 0.63
CA GLU A 95 9.56 -24.12 1.32
C GLU A 95 10.78 -23.39 0.74
N LYS A 96 10.84 -23.25 -0.59
CA LYS A 96 12.04 -22.72 -1.28
C LYS A 96 11.93 -21.23 -1.58
N TRP A 97 10.72 -20.69 -1.72
CA TRP A 97 10.49 -19.31 -2.18
C TRP A 97 9.68 -18.47 -1.21
N GLY A 98 8.75 -19.07 -0.46
CA GLY A 98 7.77 -18.33 0.34
C GLY A 98 6.76 -17.51 -0.50
N PHE A 99 6.81 -17.62 -1.82
CA PHE A 99 5.94 -16.89 -2.76
C PHE A 99 5.83 -17.62 -4.11
N PHE A 100 4.64 -17.58 -4.73
CA PHE A 100 4.38 -18.14 -6.05
C PHE A 100 3.16 -17.47 -6.70
N GLN A 101 3.02 -17.63 -8.01
CA GLN A 101 1.84 -17.22 -8.75
C GLN A 101 0.92 -18.43 -8.98
N LEU A 102 -0.39 -18.19 -8.97
CA LEU A 102 -1.40 -19.21 -9.20
C LEU A 102 -2.15 -18.88 -10.49
N VAL A 103 -2.28 -19.86 -11.39
CA VAL A 103 -3.10 -19.73 -12.61
C VAL A 103 -4.18 -20.81 -12.65
N ASN A 104 -5.21 -20.59 -13.47
CA ASN A 104 -6.38 -21.48 -13.56
C ASN A 104 -7.03 -21.77 -12.19
N HIS A 105 -7.02 -20.78 -11.29
CA HIS A 105 -7.52 -20.89 -9.92
C HIS A 105 -9.05 -21.01 -9.80
N GLY A 106 -9.77 -20.91 -10.91
CA GLY A 106 -11.23 -21.09 -10.96
C GLY A 106 -12.06 -19.87 -10.53
N ILE A 107 -11.41 -18.75 -10.18
CA ILE A 107 -12.10 -17.48 -9.94
C ILE A 107 -12.33 -16.81 -11.31
N PRO A 108 -13.58 -16.46 -11.68
CA PRO A 108 -13.85 -15.81 -12.95
C PRO A 108 -13.10 -14.48 -13.09
N ALA A 109 -12.60 -14.20 -14.29
CA ALA A 109 -11.89 -12.95 -14.58
C ALA A 109 -12.75 -11.70 -14.27
N SER A 110 -14.06 -11.76 -14.55
CA SER A 110 -14.99 -10.66 -14.25
C SER A 110 -15.01 -10.29 -12.77
N VAL A 111 -14.89 -11.27 -11.86
CA VAL A 111 -14.86 -10.99 -10.41
C VAL A 111 -13.60 -10.20 -10.04
N LEU A 112 -12.46 -10.51 -10.65
CA LEU A 112 -11.21 -9.78 -10.42
C LEU A 112 -11.29 -8.36 -11.00
N GLU A 113 -11.84 -8.22 -12.21
CA GLU A 113 -12.05 -6.94 -12.87
C GLU A 113 -13.00 -6.03 -12.08
N ASP A 114 -14.13 -6.55 -11.63
CA ASP A 114 -15.12 -5.84 -10.82
C ASP A 114 -14.52 -5.37 -9.47
N MET A 115 -13.71 -6.22 -8.82
CA MET A 115 -12.99 -5.86 -7.60
C MET A 115 -12.00 -4.70 -7.84
N MET A 116 -11.21 -4.78 -8.91
CA MET A 116 -10.28 -3.72 -9.28
C MET A 116 -10.99 -2.41 -9.63
N ASP A 117 -12.12 -2.49 -10.34
CA ASP A 117 -12.94 -1.34 -10.69
C ASP A 117 -13.56 -0.67 -9.46
N GLY A 118 -14.13 -1.44 -8.53
CA GLY A 118 -14.73 -0.87 -7.31
C GLY A 118 -13.71 -0.18 -6.41
N VAL A 119 -12.51 -0.75 -6.25
CA VAL A 119 -11.41 -0.09 -5.50
C VAL A 119 -11.00 1.20 -6.19
N ARG A 120 -10.84 1.20 -7.52
CA ARG A 120 -10.53 2.41 -8.29
C ARG A 120 -11.61 3.47 -8.09
N ARG A 121 -12.88 3.10 -8.27
CA ARG A 121 -14.03 4.00 -8.12
C ARG A 121 -14.12 4.59 -6.73
N PHE A 122 -13.83 3.82 -5.68
CA PHE A 122 -13.72 4.36 -4.31
C PHE A 122 -12.66 5.46 -4.23
N HIS A 123 -11.44 5.20 -4.72
CA HIS A 123 -10.35 6.17 -4.63
C HIS A 123 -10.62 7.44 -5.45
N GLU A 124 -11.32 7.34 -6.58
CA GLU A 124 -11.73 8.48 -7.41
C GLU A 124 -12.92 9.27 -6.86
N GLN A 125 -13.54 8.87 -5.75
CA GLN A 125 -14.57 9.68 -5.10
C GLN A 125 -13.99 10.98 -4.51
N ASP A 126 -14.88 11.96 -4.33
CA ASP A 126 -14.58 13.18 -3.60
C ASP A 126 -14.00 12.88 -2.22
N ILE A 127 -13.05 13.72 -1.81
CA ILE A 127 -12.36 13.60 -0.54
C ILE A 127 -13.31 13.54 0.65
N GLU A 128 -14.39 14.33 0.64
CA GLU A 128 -15.36 14.38 1.74
C GLU A 128 -16.09 13.04 1.93
N VAL A 129 -16.38 12.32 0.85
CA VAL A 129 -16.99 10.97 0.94
C VAL A 129 -15.98 9.97 1.52
N LYS A 130 -14.73 10.00 1.04
CA LYS A 130 -13.69 9.09 1.53
C LYS A 130 -13.36 9.31 3.01
N LYS A 131 -13.45 10.55 3.50
CA LYS A 131 -13.19 10.93 4.90
C LYS A 131 -14.11 10.22 5.89
N GLU A 132 -15.33 9.84 5.51
CA GLU A 132 -16.27 9.08 6.35
C GLU A 132 -15.72 7.68 6.70
N PHE A 133 -14.95 7.11 5.78
CA PHE A 133 -14.31 5.80 5.94
C PHE A 133 -12.89 5.90 6.50
N TYR A 134 -12.32 7.11 6.59
CA TYR A 134 -10.98 7.30 7.12
C TYR A 134 -10.92 6.95 8.60
N SER A 135 -10.12 5.94 8.96
CA SER A 135 -9.98 5.52 10.35
C SER A 135 -8.70 4.74 10.63
N ARG A 136 -8.18 4.91 11.86
CA ARG A 136 -7.16 4.05 12.46
C ARG A 136 -7.72 3.04 13.45
N ASP A 137 -9.01 3.16 13.81
CA ASP A 137 -9.69 2.21 14.70
C ASP A 137 -9.63 0.78 14.13
N GLU A 138 -9.06 -0.15 14.89
CA GLU A 138 -8.93 -1.56 14.53
C GLU A 138 -10.23 -2.34 14.68
N THR A 139 -11.21 -1.81 15.41
CA THR A 139 -12.51 -2.46 15.60
C THR A 139 -13.45 -2.24 14.40
N ARG A 140 -13.22 -1.20 13.59
CA ARG A 140 -13.97 -0.98 12.34
C ARG A 140 -13.62 -2.06 11.33
N LYS A 141 -14.64 -2.79 10.87
CA LYS A 141 -14.48 -3.85 9.86
C LYS A 141 -14.10 -3.28 8.50
N PHE A 142 -14.68 -2.15 8.10
CA PHE A 142 -14.27 -1.42 6.90
C PHE A 142 -13.60 -0.09 7.28
N LYS A 143 -12.43 0.17 6.70
CA LYS A 143 -11.72 1.45 6.87
C LYS A 143 -10.81 1.77 5.70
N PHE A 144 -10.61 3.06 5.51
CA PHE A 144 -9.65 3.67 4.59
C PHE A 144 -8.54 4.34 5.41
N ASN A 145 -7.26 4.16 5.04
CA ASN A 145 -6.13 4.95 5.56
C ASN A 145 -4.87 4.77 4.69
N THR A 146 -3.82 5.55 4.96
CA THR A 146 -2.54 5.50 4.22
C THR A 146 -1.64 4.36 4.71
N ASN A 147 -1.22 4.40 5.98
CA ASN A 147 -0.30 3.42 6.59
C ASN A 147 -0.81 2.95 7.94
N PHE A 148 -0.59 1.67 8.25
CA PHE A 148 -0.91 1.09 9.56
C PHE A 148 0.00 1.64 10.69
N ASP A 149 1.31 1.69 10.45
CA ASP A 149 2.38 2.08 11.39
C ASP A 149 2.78 3.56 11.29
N PHE A 150 1.89 4.41 10.77
CA PHE A 150 2.18 5.78 10.33
C PHE A 150 2.95 6.66 11.34
N PHE A 151 2.59 6.59 12.63
CA PHE A 151 3.24 7.38 13.68
C PHE A 151 4.52 6.73 14.25
N GLN A 152 4.78 5.46 13.92
CA GLN A 152 5.91 4.70 14.45
C GLN A 152 7.03 4.53 13.42
N ALA A 153 6.67 4.42 12.13
CA ALA A 153 7.62 4.25 11.04
C ALA A 153 8.53 5.48 10.91
N SER A 154 9.78 5.27 10.50
CA SER A 154 10.75 6.34 10.20
C SER A 154 10.35 7.13 8.95
N ALA A 155 9.83 6.43 7.95
CA ALA A 155 9.23 6.97 6.74
C ALA A 155 7.94 6.21 6.40
N SER A 156 7.00 6.93 5.81
CA SER A 156 5.71 6.42 5.38
C SER A 156 5.75 5.91 3.95
N ASN A 157 4.98 4.87 3.66
CA ASN A 157 4.71 4.43 2.29
C ASN A 157 3.88 5.46 1.53
N TRP A 158 4.21 5.68 0.26
CA TRP A 158 3.43 6.49 -0.68
C TRP A 158 2.23 5.69 -1.22
N ARG A 159 1.26 5.41 -0.35
CA ARG A 159 0.13 4.51 -0.64
C ARG A 159 -1.10 4.88 0.16
N ASP A 160 -2.25 4.59 -0.41
CA ASP A 160 -3.54 4.58 0.25
C ASP A 160 -4.12 3.16 0.24
N SER A 161 -4.85 2.78 1.29
CA SER A 161 -5.28 1.40 1.54
C SER A 161 -6.74 1.33 1.99
N LEU A 162 -7.47 0.34 1.47
CA LEU A 162 -8.76 -0.09 2.00
C LEU A 162 -8.57 -1.40 2.77
N TYR A 163 -9.19 -1.48 3.93
CA TYR A 163 -9.23 -2.68 4.75
C TYR A 163 -10.68 -3.09 4.94
N CYS A 164 -10.98 -4.34 4.65
CA CYS A 164 -12.30 -4.95 4.87
C CYS A 164 -12.13 -6.30 5.57
N VAL A 165 -12.56 -6.40 6.82
CA VAL A 165 -12.52 -7.63 7.60
C VAL A 165 -13.78 -8.44 7.31
N MET A 166 -13.66 -9.41 6.40
CA MET A 166 -14.79 -10.23 5.93
C MET A 166 -15.08 -11.46 6.79
N ALA A 167 -14.14 -11.90 7.63
CA ALA A 167 -14.25 -13.10 8.45
C ALA A 167 -13.99 -12.80 9.94
N PRO A 168 -14.60 -13.54 10.88
CA PRO A 168 -15.54 -14.65 10.66
C PRO A 168 -16.96 -14.20 10.28
N GLN A 169 -17.29 -12.93 10.52
CA GLN A 169 -18.56 -12.34 10.14
C GLN A 169 -18.28 -11.09 9.31
N PRO A 170 -18.81 -10.99 8.09
CA PRO A 170 -18.59 -9.81 7.25
C PRO A 170 -19.22 -8.56 7.88
N PRO A 171 -18.80 -7.36 7.44
CA PRO A 171 -19.50 -6.13 7.79
C PRO A 171 -20.94 -6.16 7.27
N HIS A 172 -21.83 -5.44 7.97
CA HIS A 172 -23.15 -5.17 7.43
C HIS A 172 -23.02 -4.33 6.15
N PRO A 173 -23.89 -4.51 5.14
CA PRO A 173 -23.81 -3.75 3.90
C PRO A 173 -23.75 -2.24 4.12
N GLU A 174 -24.46 -1.71 5.12
CA GLU A 174 -24.48 -0.28 5.46
C GLU A 174 -23.13 0.24 5.96
N GLU A 175 -22.23 -0.63 6.45
CA GLU A 175 -20.87 -0.27 6.85
C GLU A 175 -19.90 -0.15 5.66
N LEU A 176 -20.30 -0.64 4.48
CA LEU A 176 -19.51 -0.60 3.26
C LEU A 176 -19.87 0.62 2.39
N PRO A 177 -18.88 1.24 1.71
CA PRO A 177 -19.14 2.26 0.70
C PRO A 177 -20.02 1.70 -0.40
N GLU A 178 -21.08 2.41 -0.77
CA GLU A 178 -22.05 1.97 -1.78
C GLU A 178 -21.36 1.58 -3.10
N ILE A 179 -20.32 2.32 -3.48
CA ILE A 179 -19.61 2.15 -4.74
C ILE A 179 -18.85 0.82 -4.86
N CYS A 180 -18.46 0.21 -3.73
CA CYS A 180 -17.69 -1.03 -3.69
C CYS A 180 -18.36 -2.14 -2.87
N ARG A 181 -19.56 -1.91 -2.33
CA ARG A 181 -20.30 -2.85 -1.46
C ARG A 181 -20.51 -4.24 -2.06
N TYR A 182 -20.71 -4.33 -3.38
CA TYR A 182 -21.02 -5.58 -4.07
C TYR A 182 -19.80 -6.25 -4.70
N VAL A 183 -18.60 -5.70 -4.48
CA VAL A 183 -17.34 -6.24 -4.99
C VAL A 183 -16.30 -6.49 -3.89
N CYS A 184 -16.59 -6.06 -2.65
CA CYS A 184 -15.78 -6.30 -1.45
C CYS A 184 -16.18 -7.59 -0.72
#